data_AF-A0A7C1UXE8-F1
#
_entry.id   AF-A0A7C1UXE8-F1
#
_cell.length_a   1.000
_cell.length_b   1.000
_cell.length_c   1.000
_cell.angle_alpha   90.00
_cell.angle_beta   90.00
_cell.angle_gamma   90.00
#
_symmetry.space_group_name_H-M   'P 1'
#
loop_
_entity.id
_entity.type
_entity.pdbx_description
1 polymer ?
#
loop_
_entity_poly.entity_id
_entity_poly.type
_entity_poly.pdbx_seq_one_letter_code
_entity_poly.pdbx_strand_id
1 'polypeptide(L)'
;MKNKQDTSLRVVENGYATLYILIFASVFLLLLFSLLGFVTVQTKVNMVKENKDKSLQIAEAGLDYYRWFLAHFPNDLKDGTGLPGPYEHEYSDPEGGAIGKFSLVINGNQKCNTLTSVDINSTGWTYAKPEYTKEVYGRYARPSVANYSYIINSNVWAGSGRNIKGRYHSNGGIR
;
A
#
# COMPACT_ATOMS: atom_id res chain seq x y z
N MET A 1 -1.61 95.85 25.97
CA MET A 1 -2.74 95.26 25.22
C MET A 1 -2.22 94.07 24.42
N LYS A 2 -3.04 93.02 24.29
CA LYS A 2 -2.70 91.61 24.04
C LYS A 2 -1.90 91.34 22.76
N ASN A 3 -0.84 90.54 22.88
CA ASN A 3 -0.15 89.90 21.75
C ASN A 3 -0.90 88.60 21.40
N LYS A 4 -1.51 88.54 20.23
CA LYS A 4 -2.30 87.40 19.75
C LYS A 4 -1.34 86.41 19.08
N GLN A 5 -1.04 85.30 19.74
CA GLN A 5 -0.33 84.19 19.09
C GLN A 5 -1.31 83.47 18.16
N ASP A 6 -0.94 83.40 16.88
CA ASP A 6 -1.70 82.73 15.84
C ASP A 6 -1.32 81.24 15.85
N THR A 7 -2.19 80.41 16.40
CA THR A 7 -1.98 78.96 16.50
C THR A 7 -2.34 78.31 15.17
N SER A 8 -1.37 78.15 14.27
CA SER A 8 -1.57 77.38 13.05
C SER A 8 -1.81 75.91 13.38
N LEU A 9 -3.03 75.42 13.16
CA LEU A 9 -3.36 73.99 13.24
C LEU A 9 -2.58 73.23 12.16
N ARG A 10 -1.61 72.41 12.57
CA ARG A 10 -0.92 71.47 11.66
C ARG A 10 -1.88 70.35 11.27
N VAL A 11 -2.39 70.40 10.05
CA VAL A 11 -3.10 69.27 9.44
C VAL A 11 -2.03 68.25 9.01
N VAL A 12 -2.04 67.07 9.62
CA VAL A 12 -1.11 65.99 9.30
C VAL A 12 -1.69 65.17 8.14
N GLU A 13 -1.18 65.37 6.92
CA GLU A 13 -1.63 64.69 5.69
C GLU A 13 -1.05 63.27 5.49
N ASN A 14 -0.62 62.57 6.55
CA ASN A 14 0.08 61.27 6.44
C ASN A 14 -0.77 60.05 6.83
N GLY A 15 -2.10 60.19 6.95
CA GLY A 15 -3.00 59.10 7.38
C GLY A 15 -3.35 58.06 6.30
N TYR A 16 -3.10 58.34 5.02
CA TYR A 16 -3.45 57.41 3.94
C TYR A 16 -2.47 56.23 3.82
N ALA A 17 -1.19 56.45 4.14
CA ALA A 17 -0.16 55.41 4.09
C ALA A 17 -0.40 54.30 5.14
N THR A 18 -0.87 54.67 6.34
CA THR A 18 -1.20 53.70 7.39
C THR A 18 -2.41 52.84 7.02
N LEU A 19 -3.39 53.41 6.30
CA LEU A 19 -4.54 52.66 5.78
C LEU A 19 -4.12 51.61 4.75
N TYR A 20 -3.25 51.95 3.81
CA TYR A 20 -2.74 50.97 2.83
C TYR A 20 -1.97 49.83 3.49
N ILE A 21 -1.12 50.13 4.48
CA ILE A 21 -0.39 49.11 5.25
C ILE A 21 -1.36 48.19 5.98
N LEU A 22 -2.43 48.72 6.57
CA LEU A 22 -3.42 47.91 7.28
C LEU A 22 -4.17 46.96 6.33
N ILE A 23 -4.55 47.44 5.14
CA ILE A 23 -5.20 46.62 4.13
C ILE A 23 -4.25 45.52 3.63
N PHE A 24 -3.01 45.88 3.29
CA PHE A 24 -2.01 44.89 2.86
C PHE A 24 -1.70 43.86 3.95
N ALA A 25 -1.53 44.30 5.20
CA ALA A 25 -1.25 43.41 6.31
C ALA A 25 -2.42 42.46 6.58
N SER A 26 -3.67 42.93 6.50
CA SER A 26 -4.84 42.08 6.69
C SER A 26 -4.98 41.03 5.59
N VAL A 27 -4.82 41.40 4.32
CA VAL A 27 -4.81 40.46 3.20
C VAL A 27 -3.67 39.45 3.33
N PHE A 28 -2.47 39.92 3.69
CA PHE A 28 -1.31 39.06 3.89
C PHE A 28 -1.53 38.04 5.01
N LEU A 29 -2.06 38.46 6.16
CA LEU A 29 -2.38 37.57 7.27
C LEU A 29 -3.45 36.54 6.89
N LEU A 30 -4.49 36.94 6.15
CA LEU A 30 -5.52 36.02 5.66
C LEU A 30 -4.90 34.93 4.77
N LEU A 31 -4.00 35.30 3.85
CA LEU A 31 -3.30 34.34 3.00
C LEU A 31 -2.39 33.41 3.81
N LEU A 32 -1.68 33.93 4.82
CA LEU A 32 -0.84 33.12 5.70
C LEU A 32 -1.67 32.08 6.48
N PHE A 33 -2.78 32.48 7.09
CA PHE A 33 -3.65 31.54 7.81
C PHE A 33 -4.26 30.48 6.88
N SER A 34 -4.64 30.88 5.66
CA SER A 34 -5.13 29.95 4.64
C SER A 34 -4.08 28.90 4.28
N LEU A 35 -2.83 29.33 4.04
CA LEU A 35 -1.73 28.43 3.70
C LEU A 35 -1.39 27.47 4.85
N LEU A 36 -1.32 27.97 6.08
CA LEU A 36 -1.06 27.14 7.26
C LEU A 36 -2.18 26.10 7.44
N GLY A 37 -3.45 26.51 7.27
CA GLY A 37 -4.59 25.60 7.29
C GLY A 37 -4.44 24.48 6.24
N PHE A 38 -4.12 24.85 4.99
CA PHE A 38 -3.91 23.91 3.91
C PHE A 38 -2.79 22.90 4.21
N VAL A 39 -1.63 23.35 4.70
CA VAL A 39 -0.49 22.47 5.06
C VAL A 39 -0.90 21.45 6.11
N THR A 40 -1.63 21.84 7.15
CA THR A 40 -2.05 20.90 8.20
C THR A 40 -3.00 19.82 7.68
N VAL A 41 -3.91 20.17 6.76
CA VAL A 41 -4.80 19.21 6.11
C VAL A 41 -4.00 18.26 5.22
N GLN A 42 -3.07 18.80 4.44
CA GLN A 42 -2.23 17.99 3.55
C GLN A 42 -1.38 16.97 4.33
N THR A 43 -0.80 17.36 5.46
CA THR A 43 -0.03 16.43 6.32
C THR A 43 -0.89 15.28 6.80
N LYS A 44 -2.13 15.55 7.26
CA LYS A 44 -3.06 14.49 7.69
C LYS A 44 -3.40 13.54 6.55
N VAL A 45 -3.68 14.07 5.36
CA VAL A 45 -3.96 13.25 4.16
C VAL A 45 -2.75 12.37 3.81
N ASN A 46 -1.54 12.93 3.85
CA ASN A 46 -0.31 12.19 3.57
C ASN A 46 -0.09 11.04 4.56
N MET A 47 -0.29 11.29 5.87
CA MET A 47 -0.16 10.24 6.89
C MET A 47 -1.17 9.11 6.69
N VAL A 48 -2.43 9.44 6.37
CA VAL A 48 -3.45 8.41 6.10
C VAL A 48 -3.10 7.61 4.84
N LYS A 49 -2.61 8.27 3.79
CA LYS A 49 -2.17 7.60 2.56
C LYS A 49 -1.01 6.65 2.84
N GLU A 50 0.02 7.13 3.53
CA GLU A 50 1.19 6.32 3.90
C GLU A 50 0.80 5.06 4.69
N ASN A 51 -0.06 5.20 5.70
CA ASN A 51 -0.52 4.05 6.48
C ASN A 51 -1.35 3.07 5.63
N LYS A 52 -2.17 3.57 4.70
CA LYS A 52 -2.91 2.71 3.76
C LYS A 52 -1.97 1.95 2.82
N ASP A 53 -0.91 2.58 2.35
CA ASP A 53 0.08 1.95 1.47
C ASP A 53 0.88 0.89 2.24
N LYS A 54 1.27 1.18 3.49
CA LYS A 54 1.91 0.20 4.39
C LYS A 54 1.00 -1.00 4.67
N SER A 55 -0.26 -0.77 5.02
CA SER A 55 -1.23 -1.85 5.24
C SER A 55 -1.45 -2.70 3.99
N LEU A 56 -1.41 -2.09 2.80
CA LEU A 56 -1.49 -2.82 1.53
C LEU A 56 -0.27 -3.74 1.34
N GLN A 57 0.94 -3.24 1.57
CA GLN A 57 2.16 -4.05 1.47
C GLN A 57 2.16 -5.24 2.44
N ILE A 58 1.66 -5.02 3.67
CA ILE A 58 1.52 -6.08 4.68
C ILE A 58 0.50 -7.13 4.20
N ALA A 59 -0.61 -6.72 3.60
CA ALA A 59 -1.60 -7.63 3.02
C ALA A 59 -1.04 -8.42 1.83
N GLU A 60 -0.25 -7.79 0.96
CA GLU A 60 0.43 -8.47 -0.15
C GLU A 60 1.43 -9.51 0.36
N ALA A 61 2.18 -9.17 1.41
CA ALA A 61 3.10 -10.11 2.06
C ALA A 61 2.37 -11.36 2.60
N GLY A 62 1.14 -11.20 3.12
CA GLY A 62 0.33 -12.34 3.53
C GLY A 62 -0.08 -13.25 2.38
N LEU A 63 -0.40 -12.69 1.20
CA LEU A 63 -0.65 -13.48 -0.01
C LEU A 63 0.60 -14.21 -0.48
N ASP A 64 1.76 -13.55 -0.47
CA ASP A 64 3.03 -14.16 -0.89
C ASP A 64 3.50 -15.24 0.07
N TYR A 65 3.32 -15.04 1.38
CA TYR A 65 3.55 -16.07 2.40
C TYR A 65 2.72 -17.31 2.12
N TYR A 66 1.41 -17.16 1.95
CA TYR A 66 0.56 -18.34 1.76
C TYR A 66 0.74 -18.99 0.38
N ARG A 67 1.14 -18.21 -0.63
CA ARG A 67 1.58 -18.75 -1.92
C ARG A 67 2.81 -19.64 -1.76
N TRP A 68 3.81 -19.21 -1.00
CA TRP A 68 4.98 -20.02 -0.68
C TRP A 68 4.59 -21.26 0.14
N PHE A 69 3.68 -21.10 1.11
CA PHE A 69 3.18 -22.19 1.94
C PHE A 69 2.50 -23.26 1.09
N LEU A 70 1.60 -22.88 0.19
CA LEU A 70 0.94 -23.79 -0.75
C LEU A 70 1.91 -24.45 -1.74
N ALA A 71 3.07 -23.86 -2.02
CA ALA A 71 4.07 -24.52 -2.86
C ALA A 71 4.70 -25.74 -2.18
N HIS A 72 4.78 -25.74 -0.85
CA HIS A 72 5.34 -26.82 -0.04
C HIS A 72 4.26 -27.77 0.50
N PHE A 73 3.11 -27.20 0.90
CA PHE A 73 1.97 -27.91 1.51
C PHE A 73 0.70 -27.67 0.69
N PRO A 74 0.60 -28.23 -0.53
CA PRO A 74 -0.38 -27.80 -1.52
C PRO A 74 -1.82 -28.26 -1.23
N ASN A 75 -2.04 -29.06 -0.20
CA ASN A 75 -3.36 -29.53 0.22
C ASN A 75 -3.76 -28.98 1.60
N ASP A 76 -2.91 -28.16 2.23
CA ASP A 76 -3.19 -27.59 3.54
C ASP A 76 -3.88 -26.22 3.40
N LEU A 77 -5.11 -26.16 3.90
CA LEU A 77 -5.95 -24.95 3.92
C LEU A 77 -6.03 -24.33 5.33
N LYS A 78 -5.25 -24.86 6.27
CA LYS A 78 -5.27 -24.50 7.68
C LYS A 78 -3.93 -23.97 8.20
N ASP A 79 -3.05 -23.58 7.28
CA ASP A 79 -1.78 -22.92 7.61
C ASP A 79 -0.93 -23.72 8.62
N GLY A 80 -0.98 -25.06 8.55
CA GLY A 80 -0.28 -25.94 9.47
C GLY A 80 -0.84 -26.00 10.90
N THR A 81 -1.83 -25.18 11.26
CA THR A 81 -2.37 -25.11 12.63
C THR A 81 -3.39 -26.19 12.95
N GLY A 82 -4.07 -26.73 11.93
CA GLY A 82 -5.16 -27.71 12.08
C GLY A 82 -6.48 -27.12 12.62
N LEU A 83 -6.46 -25.88 13.10
CA LEU A 83 -7.60 -25.14 13.62
C LEU A 83 -8.29 -24.33 12.52
N PRO A 84 -9.57 -23.94 12.70
CA PRO A 84 -10.21 -22.98 11.79
C PRO A 84 -9.59 -21.59 11.96
N GLY A 85 -9.38 -20.90 10.84
CA GLY A 85 -8.90 -19.51 10.79
C GLY A 85 -9.94 -18.48 11.28
N PRO A 86 -9.63 -17.18 11.16
CA PRO A 86 -8.53 -16.62 10.37
C PRO A 86 -7.15 -16.80 11.00
N TYR A 87 -6.11 -16.91 10.16
CA TYR A 87 -4.73 -17.11 10.61
C TYR A 87 -3.97 -15.79 10.61
N GLU A 88 -3.51 -15.37 11.78
CA GLU A 88 -2.77 -14.12 11.95
C GLU A 88 -1.27 -14.37 12.05
N HIS A 89 -0.50 -13.56 11.32
CA HIS A 89 0.95 -13.56 11.38
C HIS A 89 1.48 -12.14 11.53
N GLU A 90 2.65 -12.05 12.15
CA GLU A 90 3.36 -10.79 12.33
C GLU A 90 4.20 -10.46 11.09
N TYR A 91 4.15 -9.20 10.68
CA TYR A 91 4.98 -8.67 9.59
C TYR A 91 6.11 -7.83 10.19
N SER A 92 7.34 -8.31 10.00
CA SER A 92 8.56 -7.63 10.45
C SER A 92 9.31 -7.01 9.29
N ASP A 93 9.68 -5.75 9.47
CA ASP A 93 10.69 -5.08 8.67
C ASP A 93 12.08 -5.64 9.06
N PRO A 94 12.94 -6.00 8.09
CA PRO A 94 14.33 -6.38 8.36
C PRO A 94 15.13 -5.35 9.18
N GLU A 95 14.80 -4.06 9.10
CA GLU A 95 15.53 -2.99 9.77
C GLU A 95 14.88 -2.53 11.08
N GLY A 96 13.54 -2.55 11.14
CA GLY A 96 12.75 -1.91 12.21
C GLY A 96 12.02 -2.86 13.16
N GLY A 97 12.09 -4.17 12.94
CA GLY A 97 11.32 -5.15 13.69
C GLY A 97 9.85 -5.20 13.28
N ALA A 98 8.96 -5.66 14.16
CA ALA A 98 7.56 -5.87 13.84
C ALA A 98 6.78 -4.56 13.68
N ILE A 99 6.20 -4.34 12.48
CA ILE A 99 5.49 -3.09 12.14
C ILE A 99 3.97 -3.27 11.99
N GLY A 100 3.49 -4.51 11.93
CA GLY A 100 2.08 -4.82 11.78
C GLY A 100 1.78 -6.30 11.68
N LYS A 101 0.55 -6.63 11.28
CA LYS A 101 0.07 -8.00 11.13
C LYS A 101 -0.77 -8.14 9.87
N PHE A 102 -0.82 -9.36 9.36
CA PHE A 102 -1.82 -9.76 8.38
C PHE A 102 -2.64 -10.94 8.89
N SER A 103 -3.87 -11.02 8.42
CA SER A 103 -4.85 -12.06 8.73
C SER A 103 -5.29 -12.72 7.44
N LEU A 104 -5.27 -14.05 7.41
CA LEU A 104 -5.58 -14.86 6.23
C LEU A 104 -6.91 -15.60 6.41
N VAL A 105 -7.78 -15.43 5.43
CA VAL A 105 -8.98 -16.26 5.23
C VAL A 105 -8.77 -17.09 3.98
N ILE A 106 -8.71 -18.41 4.15
CA ILE A 106 -8.41 -19.37 3.07
C ILE A 106 -9.64 -20.23 2.77
N ASN A 107 -10.06 -20.24 1.51
CA ASN A 107 -11.18 -21.02 1.00
C ASN A 107 -10.72 -21.92 -0.14
N GLY A 108 -10.82 -23.24 0.03
CA GLY A 108 -10.48 -24.20 -1.01
C GLY A 108 -11.66 -24.50 -1.94
N ASN A 109 -11.47 -24.33 -3.24
CA ASN A 109 -12.43 -24.72 -4.27
C ASN A 109 -12.17 -26.16 -4.72
N GLN A 110 -13.08 -27.07 -4.36
CA GLN A 110 -13.01 -28.46 -4.76
C GLN A 110 -13.92 -28.75 -5.94
N LYS A 111 -13.42 -29.51 -6.91
CA LYS A 111 -14.23 -30.16 -7.95
C LYS A 111 -13.85 -31.63 -8.03
N CYS A 112 -14.84 -32.51 -8.13
CA CYS A 112 -14.62 -33.96 -8.17
C CYS A 112 -13.72 -34.44 -7.01
N ASN A 113 -13.97 -33.96 -5.78
CA ASN A 113 -13.18 -34.24 -4.58
C ASN A 113 -11.68 -33.90 -4.68
N THR A 114 -11.30 -33.07 -5.65
CA THR A 114 -9.93 -32.61 -5.85
C THR A 114 -9.86 -31.10 -5.68
N LEU A 115 -8.87 -30.63 -4.91
CA LEU A 115 -8.61 -29.20 -4.76
C LEU A 115 -8.14 -28.62 -6.09
N THR A 116 -8.94 -27.72 -6.68
CA THR A 116 -8.67 -27.11 -7.99
C THR A 116 -8.03 -25.74 -7.87
N SER A 117 -8.52 -24.93 -6.93
CA SER A 117 -7.97 -23.62 -6.63
C SER A 117 -8.18 -23.28 -5.16
N VAL A 118 -7.41 -22.33 -4.67
CA VAL A 118 -7.47 -21.81 -3.32
C VAL A 118 -7.64 -20.30 -3.42
N ASP A 119 -8.72 -19.81 -2.82
CA ASP A 119 -9.01 -18.40 -2.66
C ASP A 119 -8.46 -17.92 -1.33
N ILE A 120 -7.76 -16.80 -1.37
CA ILE A 120 -7.11 -16.23 -0.19
C ILE A 120 -7.47 -14.75 -0.14
N ASN A 121 -8.05 -14.36 0.98
CA ASN A 121 -8.20 -12.97 1.35
C ASN A 121 -7.16 -12.68 2.44
N SER A 122 -6.22 -11.80 2.15
CA SER A 122 -5.26 -11.31 3.14
C SER A 122 -5.62 -9.91 3.55
N THR A 123 -5.89 -9.71 4.83
CA THR A 123 -6.14 -8.38 5.40
C THR A 123 -4.92 -7.96 6.22
N GLY A 124 -4.28 -6.85 5.86
CA GLY A 124 -3.10 -6.29 6.52
C GLY A 124 -3.38 -4.96 7.23
N TRP A 125 -2.68 -4.73 8.33
CA TRP A 125 -2.69 -3.47 9.07
C TRP A 125 -1.38 -3.22 9.82
N THR A 126 -1.11 -1.95 10.12
CA THR A 126 0.06 -1.54 10.92
C THR A 126 -0.29 -1.44 12.41
N TYR A 127 0.71 -1.55 13.30
CA TYR A 127 0.51 -1.31 14.73
C TYR A 127 0.27 0.15 15.08
N ALA A 128 0.86 1.08 14.31
CA ALA A 128 0.69 2.51 14.52
C ALA A 128 -0.75 2.97 14.25
N LYS A 129 -1.41 2.35 13.25
CA LYS A 129 -2.75 2.70 12.79
C LYS A 129 -3.56 1.46 12.38
N PRO A 130 -4.01 0.65 13.36
CA PRO A 130 -4.79 -0.56 13.09
C PRO A 130 -6.17 -0.26 12.46
N GLU A 131 -6.67 0.97 12.57
CA GLU A 131 -7.92 1.39 11.94
C GLU A 131 -7.86 1.43 10.40
N TYR A 132 -6.66 1.55 9.82
CA TYR A 132 -6.48 1.59 8.38
C TYR A 132 -6.07 0.23 7.86
N THR A 133 -7.05 -0.64 7.66
CA THR A 133 -6.85 -1.97 7.09
C THR A 133 -6.89 -1.95 5.56
N LYS A 134 -6.20 -2.91 4.94
CA LYS A 134 -6.28 -3.18 3.51
C LYS A 134 -6.44 -4.67 3.28
N GLU A 135 -7.27 -5.03 2.31
CA GLU A 135 -7.53 -6.41 1.96
C GLU A 135 -7.12 -6.64 0.50
N VAL A 136 -6.39 -7.73 0.25
CA VAL A 136 -5.98 -8.17 -1.08
C VAL A 136 -6.45 -9.60 -1.28
N TYR A 137 -7.02 -9.85 -2.45
CA TYR A 137 -7.52 -11.15 -2.85
C TYR A 137 -6.57 -11.80 -3.86
N GLY A 138 -6.31 -13.10 -3.68
CA GLY A 138 -5.56 -13.92 -4.60
C GLY A 138 -6.21 -15.30 -4.78
N ARG A 139 -6.32 -15.75 -6.04
CA ARG A 139 -6.70 -17.13 -6.38
C ARG A 139 -5.49 -17.89 -6.89
N TYR A 140 -5.10 -18.94 -6.19
CA TYR A 140 -4.00 -19.81 -6.58
C TYR A 140 -4.53 -21.14 -7.08
N ALA A 141 -4.07 -21.58 -8.25
CA ALA A 141 -4.44 -22.85 -8.85
C ALA A 141 -3.20 -23.56 -9.37
N ARG A 142 -3.23 -24.90 -9.37
CA ARG A 142 -2.15 -25.68 -9.99
C ARG A 142 -2.15 -25.41 -11.50
N PRO A 143 -1.01 -25.13 -12.12
CA PRO A 143 -0.94 -24.91 -13.57
C PRO A 143 -1.37 -26.18 -14.30
N SER A 144 -2.22 -26.02 -15.32
CA SER A 144 -2.63 -27.13 -16.18
C SER A 144 -1.46 -27.60 -17.06
N VAL A 145 -1.45 -28.88 -17.41
CA VAL A 145 -0.54 -29.44 -18.44
C VAL A 145 -0.69 -28.73 -19.78
N ALA A 146 -1.88 -28.18 -20.09
CA ALA A 146 -2.13 -27.40 -21.29
C ALA A 146 -1.34 -26.08 -21.35
N ASN A 147 -0.76 -25.60 -20.24
CA ASN A 147 0.08 -24.40 -20.23
C ASN A 147 1.51 -24.67 -20.74
N TYR A 148 1.88 -25.93 -20.97
CA TYR A 148 3.21 -26.29 -21.45
C TYR A 148 3.17 -26.61 -22.95
N SER A 149 4.13 -26.05 -23.67
CA SER A 149 4.37 -26.39 -25.08
C SER A 149 5.04 -27.74 -25.24
N TYR A 150 5.86 -28.14 -24.25
CA TYR A 150 6.53 -29.43 -24.19
C TYR A 150 6.59 -29.92 -22.74
N ILE A 151 6.21 -31.17 -22.53
CA ILE A 151 6.39 -31.92 -21.27
C ILE A 151 7.07 -33.23 -21.64
N ILE A 152 8.33 -33.39 -21.23
CA ILE A 152 9.17 -34.52 -21.64
C ILE A 152 9.79 -35.18 -20.40
N ASN A 153 9.94 -36.50 -20.42
CA ASN A 153 10.55 -37.26 -19.33
C ASN A 153 11.91 -37.84 -19.76
N SER A 154 12.81 -37.00 -20.29
CA SER A 154 14.15 -37.43 -20.76
C SER A 154 15.15 -36.28 -20.85
N ASN A 155 16.44 -36.55 -21.02
CA ASN A 155 17.41 -35.51 -21.38
C ASN A 155 17.13 -35.06 -22.83
N VAL A 156 16.96 -33.76 -23.06
CA VAL A 156 16.55 -33.21 -24.36
C VAL A 156 17.50 -32.12 -24.82
N TRP A 157 17.83 -32.13 -26.10
CA TRP A 157 18.54 -31.04 -26.77
C TRP A 157 17.54 -30.13 -27.50
N ALA A 158 17.52 -28.84 -27.14
CA ALA A 158 16.71 -27.79 -27.75
C ALA A 158 17.57 -26.96 -28.72
N GLY A 159 17.97 -27.58 -29.84
CA GLY A 159 18.79 -26.92 -30.86
C GLY A 159 18.11 -25.75 -31.59
N SER A 160 18.90 -25.00 -32.36
CA SER A 160 18.48 -23.78 -33.07
C SER A 160 17.34 -23.94 -34.08
N GLY A 161 17.01 -25.17 -34.47
CA GLY A 161 15.87 -25.48 -35.35
C GLY A 161 14.51 -25.51 -34.65
N ARG A 162 14.44 -25.40 -33.32
CA ARG A 162 13.18 -25.44 -32.56
C ARG A 162 12.67 -24.03 -32.26
N ASN A 163 11.43 -23.75 -32.62
CA ASN A 163 10.71 -22.55 -32.17
C ASN A 163 9.78 -22.92 -31.02
N ILE A 164 10.24 -22.72 -29.79
CA ILE A 164 9.48 -23.03 -28.58
C ILE A 164 8.71 -21.78 -28.17
N LYS A 165 7.38 -21.80 -28.33
CA LYS A 165 6.48 -20.72 -27.90
C LYS A 165 5.65 -21.18 -26.71
N GLY A 166 6.24 -21.11 -25.52
CA GLY A 166 5.55 -21.45 -24.28
C GLY A 166 6.48 -22.08 -23.25
N ARG A 167 5.90 -22.57 -22.16
CA ARG A 167 6.66 -23.23 -21.10
C ARG A 167 7.21 -24.56 -21.62
N TYR A 168 8.45 -24.87 -21.24
CA TYR A 168 9.14 -26.10 -21.61
C TYR A 168 9.57 -26.80 -20.32
N HIS A 169 9.10 -28.03 -20.11
CA HIS A 169 9.45 -28.83 -18.95
C HIS A 169 10.11 -30.14 -19.37
N SER A 170 11.22 -30.46 -18.71
CA SER A 170 11.79 -31.80 -18.75
C SER A 170 12.15 -32.30 -17.35
N ASN A 171 11.91 -33.58 -17.08
CA ASN A 171 12.43 -34.25 -15.88
C ASN A 171 13.93 -34.58 -15.98
N GLY A 172 14.53 -34.44 -17.18
CA GLY A 172 15.96 -34.56 -17.41
C GLY A 172 16.62 -33.20 -17.70
N GLY A 173 17.91 -33.21 -18.04
CA GLY A 173 18.65 -32.04 -18.46
C GLY A 173 18.14 -31.48 -19.80
N ILE A 174 18.03 -30.16 -19.87
CA ILE A 174 17.76 -29.41 -21.10
C ILE A 174 19.09 -28.75 -21.50
N ARG A 175 19.55 -29.04 -22.71
CA ARG A 175 20.77 -28.47 -23.30
C ARG A 175 20.46 -27.83 -24.64
#